data_AF-A0A8B7DME6-F1
#
_entry.id   AF-A0A8B7DME6-F1
#
_cell.length_a   1.000
_cell.length_b   1.000
_cell.length_c   1.000
_cell.angle_alpha   90.00
_cell.angle_beta   90.00
_cell.angle_gamma   90.00
#
_symmetry.space_group_name_H-M   'P 1'
#
loop_
_entity.id
_entity.type
_entity.pdbx_description
1 polymer ?
#
loop_
_entity_poly.entity_id
_entity_poly.type
_entity_poly.pdbx_seq_one_letter_code
_entity_poly.pdbx_strand_id
1 'polypeptide(L)'
;MAYFKISCFNLKVFCKFFFVFWIVIKMHLVTGKSRVETTCQTCRDLVKNFNLGMEKTAKNHFGGGDTAWEEENLKSYARSETRLLEILESVCNDVSKESTCHAMVEENEELLESFWFNKHTELSSLETFLCIEKLKGKFISKQTKNI
;
A
#
# COMPACT_ATOMS: atom_id res chain seq x y z
N MET A 1 -38.57 58.37 -10.01
CA MET A 1 -38.26 57.71 -8.71
C MET A 1 -38.60 56.25 -8.85
N ALA A 2 -37.59 55.39 -9.11
CA ALA A 2 -37.80 53.95 -9.33
C ALA A 2 -37.30 53.20 -8.11
N TYR A 3 -38.21 52.86 -7.20
CA TYR A 3 -37.94 52.02 -6.04
C TYR A 3 -37.91 50.57 -6.55
N PHE A 4 -36.72 49.98 -6.50
CA PHE A 4 -36.44 48.61 -6.91
C PHE A 4 -37.17 47.64 -5.98
N LYS A 5 -38.24 47.00 -6.47
CA LYS A 5 -39.03 46.01 -5.74
C LYS A 5 -38.25 44.69 -5.72
N ILE A 6 -37.40 44.50 -4.71
CA ILE A 6 -36.73 43.22 -4.45
C ILE A 6 -37.80 42.30 -3.85
N SER A 7 -38.42 41.49 -4.71
CA SER A 7 -39.31 40.41 -4.28
C SER A 7 -38.52 39.37 -3.50
N CYS A 8 -39.04 39.04 -2.33
CA CYS A 8 -38.60 38.01 -1.41
C CYS A 8 -38.79 36.62 -2.06
N PHE A 9 -37.91 36.25 -3.00
CA PHE A 9 -37.92 34.92 -3.60
C PHE A 9 -37.17 33.93 -2.69
N ASN A 10 -37.94 33.34 -1.77
CA ASN A 10 -37.68 32.08 -1.06
C ASN A 10 -36.28 31.84 -0.45
N LEU A 11 -36.08 32.36 0.77
CA LEU A 11 -34.96 32.08 1.68
C LEU A 11 -34.65 30.56 1.87
N LYS A 12 -35.66 29.69 1.81
CA LYS A 12 -35.50 28.22 1.90
C LYS A 12 -34.82 27.61 0.67
N VAL A 13 -34.99 28.21 -0.51
CA VAL A 13 -34.42 27.71 -1.77
C VAL A 13 -32.93 28.05 -1.83
N PHE A 14 -32.56 29.26 -1.39
CA PHE A 14 -31.16 29.68 -1.26
C PHE A 14 -30.36 28.80 -0.30
N CYS A 15 -30.96 28.40 0.83
CA CYS A 15 -30.29 27.56 1.82
C CYS A 15 -30.00 26.13 1.29
N LYS A 16 -30.92 25.56 0.49
CA LYS A 16 -30.69 24.26 -0.17
C LYS A 16 -29.62 24.35 -1.25
N PHE A 17 -29.58 25.42 -2.04
CA PHE A 17 -28.52 25.62 -3.03
C PHE A 17 -27.14 25.76 -2.38
N PHE A 18 -27.02 26.49 -1.28
CA PHE A 18 -25.76 26.58 -0.54
C PHE A 18 -25.33 25.24 0.05
N PHE A 19 -26.26 24.43 0.55
CA PHE A 19 -25.96 23.12 1.11
C PHE A 19 -25.50 22.12 0.03
N VAL A 20 -26.18 22.12 -1.13
CA VAL A 20 -25.79 21.30 -2.29
C VAL A 20 -24.45 21.78 -2.86
N PHE A 21 -24.24 23.09 -2.98
CA PHE A 21 -22.99 23.66 -3.46
C PHE A 21 -21.82 23.36 -2.51
N TRP A 22 -22.05 23.37 -1.18
CA TRP A 22 -21.05 22.95 -0.20
C TRP A 22 -20.73 21.45 -0.29
N ILE A 23 -21.74 20.60 -0.53
CA ILE A 23 -21.56 19.16 -0.78
C ILE A 23 -20.75 18.93 -2.06
N VAL A 24 -21.06 19.65 -3.14
CA VAL A 24 -20.35 19.54 -4.44
C VAL A 24 -18.92 20.08 -4.36
N ILE A 25 -18.68 21.19 -3.63
CA ILE A 25 -17.34 21.72 -3.37
C ILE A 25 -16.49 20.71 -2.58
N LYS A 26 -17.07 20.03 -1.58
CA LYS A 26 -16.34 18.98 -0.84
C LYS A 26 -15.94 17.81 -1.74
N MET A 27 -16.72 17.49 -2.76
CA MET A 27 -16.43 16.39 -3.68
C MET A 27 -15.30 16.73 -4.68
N HIS A 28 -15.14 17.99 -5.05
CA HIS A 28 -14.07 18.45 -5.96
C HIS A 28 -12.68 18.57 -5.32
N LEU A 29 -12.57 18.71 -3.99
CA LEU A 29 -11.28 18.97 -3.32
C LEU A 29 -10.44 17.71 -3.02
N VAL A 30 -10.95 16.51 -3.31
CA VAL A 30 -10.31 15.23 -2.89
C VAL A 30 -9.25 14.72 -3.88
N THR A 31 -9.11 15.30 -5.08
CA THR A 31 -8.46 14.61 -6.21
C THR A 31 -6.95 14.86 -6.40
N GLY A 32 -6.19 15.23 -5.37
CA GLY A 32 -4.76 15.57 -5.52
C GLY A 32 -3.80 14.90 -4.53
N LYS A 33 -3.52 13.59 -4.68
CA LYS A 33 -2.44 12.93 -3.92
C LYS A 33 -1.11 13.03 -4.67
N SER A 34 -0.04 13.50 -4.02
CA SER A 34 1.28 13.64 -4.67
C SER A 34 1.88 12.27 -5.05
N ARG A 35 2.78 12.23 -6.05
CA ARG A 35 3.43 10.98 -6.49
C ARG A 35 4.10 10.26 -5.32
N VAL A 36 4.87 11.00 -4.51
CA VAL A 36 5.55 10.48 -3.31
C VAL A 36 4.56 9.88 -2.31
N GLU A 37 3.46 10.57 -2.04
CA GLU A 37 2.44 10.15 -1.08
C GLU A 37 1.70 8.89 -1.60
N THR A 38 1.50 8.77 -2.91
CA THR A 38 0.94 7.54 -3.50
C THR A 38 1.91 6.37 -3.43
N THR A 39 3.21 6.59 -3.68
CA THR A 39 4.20 5.51 -3.70
C THR A 39 4.57 5.04 -2.28
N CYS A 40 4.57 5.94 -1.30
CA CYS A 40 4.68 5.59 0.12
C CYS A 40 3.54 4.67 0.54
N GLN A 41 2.30 5.00 0.16
CA GLN A 41 1.14 4.16 0.44
C GLN A 41 1.26 2.79 -0.24
N THR A 42 1.66 2.74 -1.52
CA THR A 42 1.89 1.47 -2.22
C THR A 42 2.93 0.60 -1.53
N CYS A 43 4.03 1.19 -1.03
CA CYS A 43 5.04 0.43 -0.28
C CYS A 43 4.47 -0.14 1.03
N ARG A 44 3.67 0.63 1.76
CA ARG A 44 3.00 0.14 2.97
C ARG A 44 2.00 -0.97 2.69
N ASP A 45 1.24 -0.85 1.62
CA ASP A 45 0.29 -1.89 1.19
C ASP A 45 1.03 -3.19 0.82
N LEU A 46 2.15 -3.08 0.09
CA LEU A 46 3.05 -4.20 -0.21
C LEU A 46 3.56 -4.87 1.08
N VAL A 47 4.11 -4.10 2.03
CA VAL A 47 4.63 -4.65 3.29
C VAL A 47 3.53 -5.34 4.08
N LYS A 48 2.34 -4.74 4.17
CA LYS A 48 1.19 -5.36 4.82
C LYS A 48 0.86 -6.72 4.20
N ASN A 49 0.76 -6.79 2.87
CA ASN A 49 0.42 -8.03 2.18
C ASN A 49 1.55 -9.07 2.26
N PHE A 50 2.81 -8.64 2.26
CA PHE A 50 3.96 -9.53 2.49
C PHE A 50 3.82 -10.26 3.84
N ASN A 51 3.46 -9.55 4.90
CA ASN A 51 3.25 -10.14 6.22
C ASN A 51 2.06 -11.10 6.24
N LEU A 52 0.95 -10.75 5.58
CA LEU A 52 -0.17 -11.68 5.41
C LEU A 52 0.23 -12.94 4.64
N GLY A 53 1.09 -12.82 3.63
CA GLY A 53 1.68 -13.94 2.90
C GLY A 53 2.55 -14.81 3.80
N MET A 54 3.38 -14.21 4.66
CA MET A 54 4.16 -14.96 5.65
C MET A 54 3.26 -15.77 6.58
N GLU A 55 2.18 -15.18 7.11
CA GLU A 55 1.23 -15.88 7.99
C GLU A 55 0.48 -17.01 7.27
N LYS A 56 0.07 -16.79 6.01
CA LYS A 56 -0.62 -17.79 5.19
C LYS A 56 0.28 -18.99 4.89
N THR A 57 1.49 -18.73 4.39
CA THR A 57 2.48 -19.78 4.06
C THR A 57 3.00 -20.51 5.30
N ALA A 58 2.96 -19.87 6.47
CA ALA A 58 3.29 -20.54 7.73
C ALA A 58 2.24 -21.60 8.15
N LYS A 59 0.97 -21.46 7.74
CA LYS A 59 -0.15 -22.33 8.17
C LYS A 59 -0.43 -23.52 7.25
N ASN A 60 0.06 -23.50 6.02
CA ASN A 60 -0.36 -24.42 4.97
C ASN A 60 0.35 -25.79 4.95
N HIS A 61 1.22 -26.10 5.93
CA HIS A 61 2.02 -27.34 5.90
C HIS A 61 1.84 -28.28 7.11
N PHE A 62 0.82 -28.07 7.96
CA PHE A 62 0.57 -28.94 9.15
C PHE A 62 -0.34 -30.14 8.85
N GLY A 63 -0.11 -30.80 7.71
CA GLY A 63 -0.96 -31.86 7.16
C GLY A 63 -0.58 -33.27 7.62
N GLY A 64 -0.27 -33.49 8.90
CA GLY A 64 -0.21 -34.81 9.54
C GLY A 64 0.81 -35.80 8.95
N GLY A 65 2.08 -35.67 9.29
CA GLY A 65 3.12 -36.67 9.06
C GLY A 65 4.08 -36.79 10.24
N ASP A 66 5.01 -37.75 10.19
CA ASP A 66 6.02 -37.97 11.24
C ASP A 66 6.75 -36.65 11.59
N THR A 67 6.75 -36.29 12.88
CA THR A 67 7.33 -35.04 13.41
C THR A 67 8.79 -34.81 13.02
N ALA A 68 9.55 -35.86 12.71
CA ALA A 68 10.95 -35.76 12.28
C ALA A 68 11.11 -35.25 10.83
N TRP A 69 10.25 -35.71 9.90
CA TRP A 69 10.25 -35.18 8.53
C TRP A 69 9.78 -33.73 8.52
N GLU A 70 8.79 -33.41 9.35
CA GLU A 70 8.27 -32.05 9.54
C GLU A 70 9.37 -31.11 10.08
N GLU A 71 10.13 -31.48 11.11
CA GLU A 71 11.19 -30.60 11.64
C GLU A 71 12.32 -30.33 10.65
N GLU A 72 12.70 -31.29 9.80
CA GLU A 72 13.78 -31.13 8.83
C GLU A 72 13.32 -30.32 7.59
N ASN A 73 12.11 -30.60 7.08
CA ASN A 73 11.60 -29.98 5.85
C ASN A 73 10.84 -28.66 6.10
N LEU A 74 10.22 -28.46 7.27
CA LEU A 74 9.62 -27.16 7.61
C LEU A 74 10.71 -26.11 7.87
N LYS A 75 11.86 -26.50 8.44
CA LYS A 75 13.01 -25.59 8.58
C LYS A 75 13.58 -25.19 7.21
N SER A 76 13.59 -26.10 6.23
CA SER A 76 14.06 -25.79 4.87
C SER A 76 13.07 -24.91 4.11
N TYR A 77 11.76 -25.18 4.20
CA TYR A 77 10.72 -24.36 3.55
C TYR A 77 10.53 -22.98 4.22
N ALA A 78 10.57 -22.90 5.55
CA ALA A 78 10.30 -21.66 6.28
C ALA A 78 11.22 -20.49 5.87
N ARG A 79 12.41 -20.78 5.34
CA ARG A 79 13.34 -19.76 4.82
C ARG A 79 13.75 -20.02 3.37
N SER A 80 13.03 -20.84 2.62
CA SER A 80 13.37 -21.10 1.22
C SER A 80 13.08 -19.87 0.35
N GLU A 81 13.79 -19.77 -0.76
CA GLU A 81 13.46 -18.86 -1.86
C GLU A 81 12.06 -19.15 -2.41
N THR A 82 11.67 -20.42 -2.48
CA THR A 82 10.33 -20.84 -2.91
C THR A 82 9.23 -20.18 -2.08
N ARG A 83 9.36 -20.20 -0.74
CA ARG A 83 8.39 -19.56 0.14
C ARG A 83 8.36 -18.04 -0.07
N LEU A 84 9.51 -17.41 -0.31
CA LEU A 84 9.58 -15.98 -0.62
C LEU A 84 8.81 -15.67 -1.91
N LEU A 85 9.02 -16.44 -2.98
CA LEU A 85 8.34 -16.26 -4.26
C LEU A 85 6.83 -16.44 -4.14
N GLU A 86 6.35 -17.47 -3.43
CA GLU A 86 4.92 -17.66 -3.15
C GLU A 86 4.28 -16.44 -2.44
N ILE A 87 5.02 -15.81 -1.53
CA ILE A 87 4.58 -14.57 -0.89
C ILE A 87 4.51 -13.46 -1.95
N LEU A 88 5.61 -13.22 -2.67
CA LEU A 88 5.75 -12.14 -3.66
C LEU A 88 4.75 -12.21 -4.81
N GLU A 89 4.29 -13.41 -5.20
CA GLU A 89 3.26 -13.57 -6.23
C GLU A 89 1.92 -12.92 -5.84
N SER A 90 1.63 -12.81 -4.54
CA SER A 90 0.35 -12.31 -4.05
C SER A 90 0.41 -10.94 -3.35
N VAL A 91 1.60 -10.33 -3.20
CA VAL A 91 1.73 -9.08 -2.42
C VAL A 91 1.05 -7.88 -3.05
N CYS A 92 0.81 -7.90 -4.36
CA CYS A 92 0.17 -6.78 -5.07
C CYS A 92 -1.34 -6.94 -5.24
N ASN A 93 -1.92 -8.04 -4.76
CA ASN A 93 -3.36 -8.26 -4.80
C ASN A 93 -4.08 -7.25 -3.89
N ASP A 94 -5.22 -6.75 -4.37
CA ASP A 94 -6.09 -5.82 -3.65
C ASP A 94 -5.41 -4.49 -3.24
N VAL A 95 -4.32 -4.11 -3.92
CA VAL A 95 -3.63 -2.82 -3.72
C VAL A 95 -4.22 -1.76 -4.65
N SER A 96 -4.40 -0.54 -4.13
CA SER A 96 -4.98 0.60 -4.88
C SER A 96 -4.29 0.94 -6.21
N LYS A 97 -3.02 0.57 -6.37
CA LYS A 97 -2.19 0.78 -7.57
C LYS A 97 -1.35 -0.46 -7.90
N GLU A 98 -2.01 -1.53 -8.30
CA GLU A 98 -1.39 -2.84 -8.60
C GLU A 98 -0.16 -2.75 -9.52
N SER A 99 -0.25 -2.05 -10.66
CA SER A 99 0.91 -1.89 -11.57
C SER A 99 2.11 -1.18 -10.94
N THR A 100 1.86 -0.21 -10.05
CA THR A 100 2.93 0.47 -9.31
C THR A 100 3.53 -0.45 -8.25
N CYS A 101 2.73 -1.35 -7.68
CA CYS A 101 3.21 -2.37 -6.76
C CYS A 101 4.10 -3.38 -7.48
N HIS A 102 3.67 -3.94 -8.62
CA HIS A 102 4.49 -4.88 -9.40
C HIS A 102 5.83 -4.27 -9.81
N ALA A 103 5.82 -3.06 -10.35
CA ALA A 103 7.05 -2.35 -10.68
C ALA A 103 7.95 -2.12 -9.45
N MET A 104 7.37 -1.94 -8.26
CA MET A 104 8.12 -1.82 -7.01
C MET A 104 8.73 -3.15 -6.56
N VAL A 105 8.02 -4.27 -6.72
CA VAL A 105 8.56 -5.60 -6.43
C VAL A 105 9.72 -5.89 -7.38
N GLU A 106 9.51 -5.73 -8.68
CA GLU A 106 10.53 -5.96 -9.73
C GLU A 106 11.78 -5.07 -9.52
N GLU A 107 11.62 -3.77 -9.29
CA GLU A 107 12.75 -2.86 -9.09
C GLU A 107 13.57 -3.14 -7.81
N ASN A 108 13.01 -3.90 -6.85
CA ASN A 108 13.59 -4.06 -5.51
C ASN A 108 13.62 -5.53 -5.04
N GLU A 109 13.60 -6.48 -5.98
CA GLU A 109 13.66 -7.92 -5.70
C GLU A 109 14.89 -8.29 -4.86
N GLU A 110 16.08 -7.81 -5.24
CA GLU A 110 17.33 -8.03 -4.49
C GLU A 110 17.25 -7.52 -3.03
N LEU A 111 16.53 -6.42 -2.78
CA LEU A 111 16.35 -5.90 -1.42
C LEU A 111 15.41 -6.78 -0.60
N LEU A 112 14.33 -7.26 -1.21
CA LEU A 112 13.37 -8.16 -0.58
C LEU A 112 14.01 -9.50 -0.24
N GLU A 113 14.81 -10.03 -1.16
CA GLU A 113 15.60 -11.25 -0.97
C GLU A 113 16.66 -11.07 0.12
N SER A 114 17.43 -9.97 0.07
CA SER A 114 18.41 -9.64 1.09
C SER A 114 17.78 -9.52 2.48
N PHE A 115 16.60 -8.91 2.58
CA PHE A 115 15.85 -8.85 3.82
C PHE A 115 15.45 -10.25 4.29
N TRP A 116 14.83 -11.05 3.41
CA TRP A 116 14.36 -12.40 3.72
C TRP A 116 15.44 -13.30 4.31
N PHE A 117 16.64 -13.29 3.73
CA PHE A 117 17.72 -14.17 4.18
C PHE A 117 18.56 -13.59 5.33
N ASN A 118 18.68 -12.26 5.45
CA ASN A 118 19.67 -11.64 6.36
C ASN A 118 19.06 -10.82 7.50
N LYS A 119 17.78 -10.45 7.45
CA LYS A 119 17.14 -9.58 8.43
C LYS A 119 15.86 -10.22 8.96
N HIS A 120 15.93 -10.74 10.19
CA HIS A 120 14.82 -11.49 10.78
C HIS A 120 13.59 -10.64 11.15
N THR A 121 12.49 -11.38 11.29
CA THR A 121 11.07 -11.08 11.13
C THR A 121 10.42 -10.16 12.18
N GLU A 122 10.17 -8.90 11.83
CA GLU A 122 9.09 -8.10 12.42
C GLU A 122 8.42 -7.21 11.35
N LEU A 123 7.13 -6.95 11.51
CA LEU A 123 6.32 -6.11 10.61
C LEU A 123 6.95 -4.70 10.45
N SER A 124 7.49 -4.19 11.56
CA SER A 124 8.23 -2.94 11.67
C SER A 124 9.58 -2.97 10.95
N SER A 125 10.23 -4.14 10.83
CA SER A 125 11.58 -4.25 10.26
C SER A 125 11.57 -4.17 8.74
N LEU A 126 10.56 -4.76 8.07
CA LEU A 126 10.43 -4.65 6.61
C LEU A 126 9.98 -3.25 6.17
N GLU A 127 9.01 -2.64 6.84
CA GLU A 127 8.60 -1.26 6.50
C GLU A 127 9.77 -0.29 6.69
N THR A 128 10.48 -0.40 7.81
CA THR A 128 11.63 0.47 8.09
C THR A 128 12.73 0.25 7.06
N PHE A 129 13.10 -1.00 6.80
CA PHE A 129 14.14 -1.32 5.83
C PHE A 129 13.75 -0.87 4.40
N LEU A 130 12.62 -1.33 3.89
CA LEU A 130 12.25 -1.10 2.49
C LEU A 130 11.70 0.31 2.28
N CYS A 131 10.61 0.66 2.96
CA CYS A 131 9.88 1.90 2.67
C CYS A 131 10.64 3.15 3.18
N ILE A 132 11.30 3.06 4.34
CA ILE A 132 11.95 4.21 4.97
C ILE A 132 13.43 4.32 4.58
N GLU A 133 14.25 3.29 4.81
CA GLU A 133 15.70 3.37 4.59
C GLU A 133 16.06 3.31 3.11
N LYS A 134 15.45 2.41 2.34
CA LYS A 134 15.82 2.19 0.93
C LYS A 134 15.05 3.07 -0.03
N LEU A 135 13.74 3.19 0.14
CA LEU A 135 12.88 3.79 -0.88
C LEU A 135 12.55 5.28 -0.67
N LYS A 136 12.46 5.77 0.57
CA LYS A 136 12.14 7.20 0.85
C LYS A 136 13.08 8.16 0.13
N GLY A 137 14.39 7.93 0.18
CA GLY A 137 15.39 8.75 -0.53
C GLY A 137 15.31 8.60 -2.06
N LYS A 138 14.97 7.41 -2.56
CA LYS A 138 14.77 7.13 -4.01
C LYS A 138 13.56 7.90 -4.55
N PHE A 139 12.49 8.03 -3.78
CA PHE A 139 11.28 8.75 -4.20
C PHE A 139 11.46 10.27 -4.20
N ILE A 140 12.19 10.82 -3.23
CA ILE A 140 12.49 12.25 -3.17
C ILE A 140 13.39 12.65 -4.36
N SER A 141 14.40 11.84 -4.69
CA SER A 141 15.32 12.10 -5.81
C SER A 141 14.71 11.87 -7.20
N LYS A 142 13.74 10.96 -7.37
CA LYS A 142 12.98 10.81 -8.63
C LYS A 142 12.04 12.00 -8.90
N GLN A 143 11.61 12.75 -7.88
CA GLN A 143 10.75 13.93 -8.07
C GLN A 143 11.49 15.16 -8.58
N THR A 144 12.72 15.42 -8.09
CA THR A 144 13.51 16.58 -8.52
C THR A 144 14.06 16.49 -9.93
N LYS A 145 14.07 15.30 -10.54
CA LYS A 145 14.45 15.11 -11.96
C LYS A 145 13.30 15.28 -12.96
N ASN A 146 12.07 15.47 -12.49
CA ASN A 146 10.87 15.65 -13.34
C ASN A 146 10.27 17.08 -13.24
N ILE A 147 11.07 18.05 -12.75
CA ILE A 147 10.77 19.48 -12.77
C ILE A 147 11.86 20.16 -13.60
#